data_AF-A0A259DSS4-F1
#
_entry.id   AF-A0A259DSS4-F1
#
_cell.length_a   1.000
_cell.length_b   1.000
_cell.length_c   1.000
_cell.angle_alpha   90.00
_cell.angle_beta   90.00
_cell.angle_gamma   90.00
#
_symmetry.space_group_name_H-M   'P 1'
#
loop_
_entity.id
_entity.type
_entity.pdbx_description
1 polymer ?
#
loop_
_entity_poly.entity_id
_entity_poly.type
_entity_poly.pdbx_seq_one_letter_code
_entity_poly.pdbx_strand_id
1 'polypeptide(L)'
;MAVMPALLAIWDIGVDKVSGAWLLNRGVDPGLMTELGFLVPAGWEGDDLIDDEEEVGPVVAEVIVRVEKGDAEAGDRKVADIKVTEGQVSPGGNPDSYRIYRVRDGWVAQHLKARLEQALDAPAIEKLTDHLLYLGTLSVDGGDVPIYLARGLDRERFRSAVDTELRARHNLGIGLVLQAGNALGPCLAANVLTPLSDQIDSDQSEIALVADKLRSVFRRHRILARGGQAVELASTGENMATLFVPGKGSIDIRGENRIAIIQRLVDAHNNGPMPMTTGDLVRGIAEDQSLSNIFKQPLWDKLKASFLRSLGAKGPWEIAI
;
A
#
# COMPACT_ATOMS: atom_id res chain seq x y z
N MET A 1 -18.54 -13.21 9.65
CA MET A 1 -17.39 -12.28 9.60
C MET A 1 -17.64 -11.30 8.46
N ALA A 2 -17.16 -10.06 8.54
CA ALA A 2 -17.38 -9.07 7.48
C ALA A 2 -16.72 -9.56 6.17
N VAL A 3 -17.46 -9.52 5.07
CA VAL A 3 -17.03 -10.03 3.76
C VAL A 3 -15.95 -9.14 3.14
N MET A 4 -15.96 -7.83 3.44
CA MET A 4 -15.03 -6.86 2.84
C MET A 4 -13.54 -7.08 3.18
N PRO A 5 -13.12 -7.28 4.45
CA PRO A 5 -11.72 -7.57 4.76
C PRO A 5 -11.13 -8.76 3.99
N ALA A 6 -11.92 -9.83 3.83
CA ALA A 6 -11.49 -11.01 3.07
C ALA A 6 -11.37 -10.73 1.57
N LEU A 7 -12.31 -9.98 1.01
CA LEU A 7 -12.28 -9.55 -0.39
C LEU A 7 -11.03 -8.70 -0.67
N LEU A 8 -10.77 -7.70 0.18
CA LEU A 8 -9.59 -6.85 0.07
C LEU A 8 -8.30 -7.66 0.21
N ALA A 9 -8.23 -8.64 1.12
CA ALA A 9 -7.07 -9.52 1.25
C ALA A 9 -6.81 -10.36 -0.01
N ILE A 10 -7.86 -10.92 -0.64
CA ILE A 10 -7.71 -11.67 -1.90
C ILE A 10 -7.22 -10.74 -3.01
N TRP A 11 -7.84 -9.57 -3.13
CA TRP A 11 -7.45 -8.58 -4.14
C TRP A 11 -6.03 -8.06 -3.94
N ASP A 12 -5.60 -7.88 -2.67
CA ASP A 12 -4.27 -7.43 -2.28
C ASP A 12 -3.18 -8.40 -2.71
N ILE A 13 -3.40 -9.71 -2.51
CA ILE A 13 -2.47 -10.78 -2.93
C ILE A 13 -2.35 -10.83 -4.46
N GLY A 14 -3.44 -10.53 -5.16
CA GLY A 14 -3.51 -10.46 -6.62
C GLY A 14 -3.50 -11.82 -7.33
N VAL A 15 -4.06 -12.84 -6.68
CA VAL A 15 -4.29 -14.17 -7.28
C VAL A 15 -5.51 -14.18 -8.19
N ASP A 16 -5.47 -15.03 -9.20
CA ASP A 16 -6.55 -15.29 -10.16
C ASP A 16 -7.51 -16.39 -9.69
N LYS A 17 -7.01 -17.35 -8.90
CA LYS A 17 -7.76 -18.45 -8.29
C LYS A 17 -7.50 -18.52 -6.77
N VAL A 18 -8.52 -18.91 -6.00
CA VAL A 18 -8.46 -19.15 -4.56
C VAL A 18 -9.15 -20.48 -4.25
N SER A 19 -8.55 -21.29 -3.39
CA SER A 19 -9.17 -22.54 -2.92
C SER A 19 -10.17 -22.29 -1.80
N GLY A 20 -11.19 -23.13 -1.70
CA GLY A 20 -12.16 -23.09 -0.62
C GLY A 20 -11.50 -23.34 0.74
N ALA A 21 -10.44 -24.15 0.80
CA ALA A 21 -9.63 -24.32 2.01
C ALA A 21 -9.05 -22.98 2.50
N TRP A 22 -8.55 -22.13 1.59
CA TRP A 22 -8.03 -20.80 1.95
C TRP A 22 -9.10 -19.91 2.57
N LEU A 23 -10.33 -19.96 2.04
CA LEU A 23 -11.49 -19.19 2.52
C LEU A 23 -11.97 -19.71 3.88
N LEU A 24 -12.17 -21.03 4.00
CA LEU A 24 -12.67 -21.68 5.22
C LEU A 24 -11.69 -21.50 6.39
N ASN A 25 -10.39 -21.65 6.16
CA ASN A 25 -9.36 -21.42 7.19
C ASN A 25 -9.34 -19.98 7.72
N ARG A 26 -9.94 -19.04 7.01
CA ARG A 26 -10.09 -17.63 7.42
C ARG A 26 -11.50 -17.29 7.89
N GLY A 27 -12.38 -18.29 8.03
CA GLY A 27 -13.77 -18.09 8.44
C GLY A 27 -14.59 -17.27 7.44
N VAL A 28 -14.20 -17.31 6.16
CA VAL A 28 -14.87 -16.61 5.06
C VAL A 28 -15.85 -17.56 4.40
N ASP A 29 -17.10 -17.12 4.27
CA ASP A 29 -18.14 -17.85 3.56
C ASP A 29 -17.99 -17.64 2.04
N PRO A 30 -17.65 -18.66 1.24
CA PRO A 30 -17.55 -18.55 -0.21
C PRO A 30 -18.89 -18.24 -0.89
N GLY A 31 -20.01 -18.60 -0.27
CA GLY A 31 -21.35 -18.31 -0.77
C GLY A 31 -21.58 -16.81 -0.88
N LEU A 32 -21.32 -16.07 0.19
CA LEU A 32 -21.45 -14.60 0.21
C LEU A 32 -20.54 -13.92 -0.84
N MET A 33 -19.32 -14.42 -1.02
CA MET A 33 -18.40 -13.88 -2.03
C MET A 33 -18.87 -14.14 -3.47
N THR A 34 -19.58 -15.24 -3.68
CA THR A 34 -20.17 -15.61 -4.97
C THR A 34 -21.45 -14.82 -5.24
N GLU A 35 -22.28 -14.60 -4.22
CA GLU A 35 -23.48 -13.75 -4.28
C GLU A 35 -23.13 -12.29 -4.62
N LEU A 36 -22.05 -11.76 -4.04
CA LEU A 36 -21.48 -10.45 -4.42
C LEU A 36 -20.86 -10.45 -5.83
N GLY A 37 -20.67 -11.62 -6.44
CA GLY A 37 -20.07 -11.79 -7.76
C GLY A 37 -18.56 -11.57 -7.81
N PHE A 38 -17.89 -11.41 -6.67
CA PHE A 38 -16.44 -11.26 -6.60
C PHE A 38 -15.73 -12.57 -6.95
N LEU A 39 -16.26 -13.70 -6.46
CA LEU A 39 -15.81 -15.04 -6.80
C LEU A 39 -16.76 -15.71 -7.79
N VAL A 40 -16.20 -16.56 -8.65
CA VAL A 40 -16.95 -17.43 -9.55
C VAL A 40 -16.44 -18.86 -9.37
N PRO A 41 -17.31 -19.86 -9.11
CA PRO A 41 -16.88 -21.25 -9.03
C PRO A 41 -16.19 -21.68 -10.32
N ALA A 42 -15.01 -22.29 -10.20
CA ALA A 42 -14.11 -22.56 -11.33
C ALA A 42 -13.71 -24.04 -11.46
N GLY A 43 -14.20 -24.92 -10.59
CA GLY A 43 -13.90 -26.36 -10.61
C GLY A 43 -13.53 -26.89 -9.24
N TRP A 44 -12.84 -28.02 -9.23
CA TRP A 44 -12.29 -28.64 -8.03
C TRP A 44 -10.77 -28.73 -8.11
N GLU A 45 -10.11 -28.78 -6.95
CA GLU A 45 -8.67 -29.00 -6.85
C GLU A 45 -8.35 -30.39 -7.45
N GLY A 46 -7.58 -30.41 -8.55
CA GLY A 46 -7.26 -31.63 -9.29
C GLY A 46 -7.95 -31.81 -10.66
N ASP A 47 -8.93 -30.97 -11.03
CA ASP A 47 -9.65 -31.06 -12.33
C ASP A 47 -8.77 -30.65 -13.55
N ASP A 48 -7.66 -29.94 -13.36
CA ASP A 48 -6.81 -29.38 -14.43
C ASP A 48 -5.78 -30.39 -15.01
N LEU A 49 -5.96 -31.71 -14.80
CA LEU A 49 -5.07 -32.76 -15.34
C LEU A 49 -5.82 -33.75 -16.24
N ILE A 50 -6.14 -33.32 -17.46
CA ILE A 50 -6.38 -34.24 -18.56
C ILE A 50 -5.57 -33.73 -19.76
N ASP A 51 -4.41 -34.36 -20.00
CA ASP A 51 -4.05 -34.82 -21.35
C ASP A 51 -2.87 -35.81 -21.28
N ASP A 52 -3.21 -37.03 -21.68
CA ASP A 52 -2.53 -37.90 -22.63
C ASP A 52 -1.13 -38.49 -22.34
N GLU A 53 -1.19 -39.82 -22.20
CA GLU A 53 -0.27 -40.87 -22.67
C GLU A 53 1.22 -40.76 -22.31
N GLU A 54 1.65 -41.72 -21.48
CA GLU A 54 3.04 -42.14 -21.24
C GLU A 54 3.97 -41.15 -20.54
N GLU A 55 3.95 -41.11 -19.21
CA GLU A 55 5.15 -41.31 -18.38
C GLU A 55 4.80 -41.33 -16.89
N VAL A 56 5.57 -42.07 -16.11
CA VAL A 56 5.43 -42.20 -14.66
C VAL A 56 5.70 -40.85 -13.99
N GLY A 57 4.65 -40.05 -13.82
CA GLY A 57 4.62 -38.82 -13.04
C GLY A 57 4.25 -39.05 -11.56
N PRO A 58 4.45 -38.05 -10.68
CA PRO A 58 4.19 -38.15 -9.25
C PRO A 58 2.75 -38.60 -8.98
N VAL A 59 2.55 -39.45 -7.99
CA VAL A 59 1.24 -40.01 -7.60
C VAL A 59 0.24 -38.86 -7.39
N VAL A 60 -0.66 -38.66 -8.37
CA VAL A 60 -1.66 -37.60 -8.36
C VAL A 60 -2.87 -38.10 -7.58
N ALA A 61 -3.25 -37.36 -6.54
CA ALA A 61 -4.47 -37.63 -5.79
C ALA A 61 -5.66 -36.91 -6.44
N GLU A 62 -6.64 -37.66 -6.93
CA GLU A 62 -7.89 -37.15 -7.52
C GLU A 62 -8.94 -36.93 -6.42
N VAL A 63 -9.61 -35.77 -6.43
CA VAL A 63 -10.72 -35.48 -5.50
C VAL A 63 -12.05 -35.85 -6.15
N ILE A 64 -12.76 -36.79 -5.56
CA ILE A 64 -14.06 -37.26 -6.03
C ILE A 64 -15.14 -36.76 -5.07
N VAL A 65 -16.07 -35.96 -5.57
CA VAL A 65 -17.21 -35.47 -4.78
C VAL A 65 -18.42 -36.34 -5.08
N ARG A 66 -18.93 -37.04 -4.07
CA ARG A 66 -20.16 -37.85 -4.17
C ARG A 66 -21.24 -37.32 -3.25
N VAL A 67 -22.48 -37.61 -3.62
CA VAL A 67 -23.65 -37.36 -2.79
C VAL A 67 -23.98 -38.65 -2.05
N GLU A 68 -23.77 -38.66 -0.74
CA GLU A 68 -24.29 -39.71 0.11
C GLU A 68 -25.76 -39.41 0.42
N LYS A 69 -26.65 -40.33 0.05
CA LYS A 69 -28.06 -40.24 0.41
C LYS A 69 -28.21 -40.41 1.90
N GLY A 70 -28.77 -39.41 2.56
CA GLY A 70 -29.12 -39.48 3.98
C GLY A 70 -30.52 -40.03 4.19
N ASP A 71 -30.81 -40.41 5.43
CA ASP A 71 -32.15 -40.83 5.82
C ASP A 71 -33.12 -39.63 5.82
N ALA A 72 -34.43 -39.90 5.94
CA ALA A 72 -35.51 -38.92 5.77
C ALA A 72 -35.39 -37.64 6.64
N GLU A 73 -34.63 -37.68 7.74
CA GLU A 73 -34.35 -36.53 8.61
C GLU A 73 -33.06 -35.78 8.28
N ALA A 74 -32.05 -36.44 7.70
CA ALA A 74 -30.71 -35.87 7.51
C ALA A 74 -30.51 -35.26 6.10
N GLY A 75 -31.27 -35.73 5.10
CA GLY A 75 -31.13 -35.29 3.72
C GLY A 75 -29.80 -35.72 3.07
N ASP A 76 -29.72 -35.55 1.76
CA ASP A 76 -28.52 -35.88 0.98
C ASP A 76 -27.33 -34.98 1.39
N ARG A 77 -26.17 -35.59 1.69
CA ARG A 77 -24.94 -34.87 2.03
C ARG A 77 -23.87 -35.04 0.96
N LYS A 78 -23.15 -33.96 0.64
CA LYS A 78 -21.95 -34.06 -0.21
C LYS A 78 -20.76 -34.48 0.65
N VAL A 79 -20.02 -35.47 0.20
CA VAL A 79 -18.75 -35.92 0.82
C VAL A 79 -17.66 -35.95 -0.25
N ALA A 80 -16.44 -35.58 0.14
CA ALA A 80 -15.28 -35.67 -0.72
C ALA A 80 -14.47 -36.89 -0.33
N ASP A 81 -14.01 -37.63 -1.34
CA ASP A 81 -13.03 -38.68 -1.21
C ASP A 81 -11.77 -38.32 -1.99
N ILE A 82 -10.62 -38.79 -1.52
CA ILE A 82 -9.32 -38.64 -2.16
C ILE A 82 -8.90 -40.00 -2.70
N LYS A 83 -8.67 -40.09 -4.01
CA LYS A 83 -8.21 -41.30 -4.69
C LYS A 83 -6.76 -41.13 -5.13
N VAL A 84 -5.85 -41.91 -4.55
CA VAL A 84 -4.39 -41.75 -4.72
C VAL A 84 -3.83 -42.71 -5.78
N THR A 85 -4.43 -43.90 -5.94
CA THR A 85 -4.15 -44.90 -6.97
C THR A 85 -5.43 -45.70 -7.25
N GLU A 86 -5.49 -46.48 -8.34
CA GLU A 86 -6.64 -47.34 -8.64
C GLU A 86 -6.99 -48.23 -7.42
N GLY A 87 -8.17 -47.99 -6.84
CA GLY A 87 -8.73 -48.78 -5.73
C GLY A 87 -8.46 -48.26 -4.31
N GLN A 88 -7.55 -47.28 -4.10
CA GLN A 88 -7.33 -46.67 -2.79
C GLN A 88 -8.06 -45.33 -2.66
N VAL A 89 -9.16 -45.34 -1.90
CA VAL A 89 -10.01 -44.18 -1.63
C VAL A 89 -9.99 -43.89 -0.13
N SER A 90 -9.67 -42.65 0.24
CA SER A 90 -9.70 -42.18 1.63
C SER A 90 -10.69 -41.02 1.80
N PRO A 91 -11.33 -40.85 2.97
CA PRO A 91 -12.20 -39.70 3.21
C PRO A 91 -11.43 -38.38 3.10
N GLY A 92 -11.89 -37.47 2.25
CA GLY A 92 -11.33 -36.11 2.06
C GLY A 92 -11.92 -35.07 3.00
N GLY A 93 -12.98 -35.39 3.76
CA GLY A 93 -13.60 -34.44 4.67
C GLY A 93 -14.58 -33.49 3.96
N ASN A 94 -14.55 -32.21 4.31
CA ASN A 94 -15.50 -31.22 3.78
C ASN A 94 -15.22 -30.95 2.28
N PRO A 95 -16.15 -31.25 1.35
CA PRO A 95 -15.96 -30.97 -0.07
C PRO A 95 -15.59 -29.52 -0.37
N ASP A 96 -16.16 -28.57 0.37
CA ASP A 96 -15.97 -27.15 0.09
C ASP A 96 -14.50 -26.71 0.22
N SER A 97 -13.65 -27.45 0.93
CA SER A 97 -12.22 -27.16 0.99
C SER A 97 -11.51 -27.33 -0.37
N TYR A 98 -11.97 -28.26 -1.20
CA TYR A 98 -11.40 -28.59 -2.50
C TYR A 98 -12.00 -27.78 -3.64
N ARG A 99 -13.00 -26.93 -3.38
CA ARG A 99 -13.60 -26.10 -4.42
C ARG A 99 -12.63 -25.01 -4.85
N ILE A 100 -12.45 -24.81 -6.15
CA ILE A 100 -11.65 -23.70 -6.69
C ILE A 100 -12.58 -22.58 -7.14
N TYR A 101 -12.23 -21.35 -6.76
CA TYR A 101 -12.94 -20.14 -7.15
C TYR A 101 -12.02 -19.23 -7.94
N ARG A 102 -12.49 -18.74 -9.09
CA ARG A 102 -11.82 -17.70 -9.87
C ARG A 102 -12.21 -16.32 -9.33
N VAL A 103 -11.23 -15.46 -9.13
CA VAL A 103 -11.41 -14.05 -8.78
C VAL A 103 -11.81 -13.28 -10.04
N ARG A 104 -12.90 -12.52 -9.98
CA ARG A 104 -13.34 -11.72 -11.13
C ARG A 104 -12.42 -10.51 -11.32
N ASP A 105 -11.68 -10.51 -12.42
CA ASP A 105 -10.83 -9.36 -12.78
C ASP A 105 -11.66 -8.09 -12.97
N GLY A 106 -11.09 -6.95 -12.59
CA GLY A 106 -11.73 -5.64 -12.67
C GLY A 106 -12.91 -5.42 -11.71
N TRP A 107 -13.35 -6.42 -10.92
CA TRP A 107 -14.51 -6.29 -10.03
C TRP A 107 -14.36 -5.12 -9.05
N VAL A 108 -13.19 -4.98 -8.41
CA VAL A 108 -12.93 -3.90 -7.43
C VAL A 108 -13.02 -2.52 -8.08
N ALA A 109 -12.40 -2.34 -9.25
CA ALA A 109 -12.45 -1.07 -9.98
C ALA A 109 -13.89 -0.73 -10.39
N GLN A 110 -14.66 -1.72 -10.86
CA GLN A 110 -16.06 -1.53 -11.23
C GLN A 110 -16.93 -1.13 -10.03
N HIS A 111 -16.77 -1.81 -8.89
CA HIS A 111 -17.57 -1.54 -7.68
C HIS A 111 -17.20 -0.22 -7.04
N LEU A 112 -15.93 0.18 -7.11
CA LEU A 112 -15.52 1.52 -6.71
C LEU A 112 -16.16 2.59 -7.60
N LYS A 113 -16.20 2.39 -8.93
CA LYS A 113 -16.70 3.41 -9.87
C LYS A 113 -18.05 3.99 -9.47
N ALA A 114 -19.00 3.11 -9.14
CA ALA A 114 -20.36 3.50 -8.78
C ALA A 114 -20.44 4.27 -7.43
N ARG A 115 -19.43 4.13 -6.57
CA ARG A 115 -19.43 4.66 -5.20
C ARG A 115 -18.50 5.86 -5.03
N LEU A 116 -17.52 6.03 -5.91
CA LEU A 116 -16.61 7.18 -5.87
C LEU A 116 -17.35 8.51 -6.04
N GLU A 117 -18.42 8.54 -6.85
CA GLU A 117 -19.26 9.74 -7.04
C GLU A 117 -19.90 10.24 -5.73
N GLN A 118 -20.05 9.37 -4.73
CA GLN A 118 -20.63 9.72 -3.44
C GLN A 118 -19.57 10.22 -2.44
N ALA A 119 -18.30 9.93 -2.70
CA ALA A 119 -17.20 10.16 -1.76
C ALA A 119 -16.18 11.21 -2.23
N LEU A 120 -16.04 11.42 -3.54
CA LEU A 120 -15.03 12.28 -4.16
C LEU A 120 -15.65 13.44 -4.92
N ASP A 121 -14.95 14.57 -4.95
CA ASP A 121 -15.41 15.78 -5.63
C ASP A 121 -15.22 15.70 -7.16
N ALA A 122 -14.13 15.06 -7.62
CA ALA A 122 -13.92 14.73 -9.03
C ALA A 122 -13.49 13.26 -9.19
N PRO A 123 -14.43 12.31 -9.26
CA PRO A 123 -14.15 10.89 -9.37
C PRO A 123 -13.57 10.55 -10.75
N ALA A 124 -12.50 9.75 -10.78
CA ALA A 124 -11.89 9.25 -12.01
C ALA A 124 -11.21 7.91 -11.73
N ILE A 125 -11.52 6.85 -12.49
CA ILE A 125 -10.79 5.58 -12.35
C ILE A 125 -9.85 5.41 -13.51
N GLU A 126 -8.55 5.47 -13.21
CA GLU A 126 -7.49 5.21 -14.16
C GLU A 126 -6.53 4.17 -13.60
N LYS A 127 -6.27 3.11 -14.38
CA LYS A 127 -5.27 2.10 -14.03
C LYS A 127 -3.89 2.65 -14.40
N LEU A 128 -3.08 2.98 -13.39
CA LEU A 128 -1.71 3.43 -13.59
C LEU A 128 -0.77 2.23 -13.77
N THR A 129 -0.93 1.22 -12.91
CA THR A 129 -0.21 -0.07 -12.99
C THR A 129 -1.13 -1.21 -12.53
N ASP A 130 -0.66 -2.45 -12.58
CA ASP A 130 -1.36 -3.61 -12.00
C ASP A 130 -1.51 -3.53 -10.47
N HIS A 131 -0.80 -2.61 -9.81
CA HIS A 131 -0.77 -2.46 -8.36
C HIS A 131 -1.23 -1.08 -7.87
N LEU A 132 -1.58 -0.16 -8.78
CA LEU A 132 -1.94 1.21 -8.47
C LEU A 132 -3.05 1.72 -9.40
N LEU A 133 -4.16 2.15 -8.79
CA LEU A 133 -5.26 2.86 -9.45
C LEU A 133 -5.28 4.31 -8.96
N TYR A 134 -5.51 5.24 -9.87
CA TYR A 134 -5.95 6.59 -9.54
C TYR A 134 -7.48 6.61 -9.44
N LEU A 135 -8.02 7.23 -8.39
CA LEU A 135 -9.45 7.26 -8.08
C LEU A 135 -10.10 8.65 -8.25
N GLY A 136 -9.31 9.69 -8.50
CA GLY A 136 -9.78 11.06 -8.68
C GLY A 136 -9.26 12.01 -7.60
N THR A 137 -9.99 13.09 -7.34
CA THR A 137 -9.62 14.09 -6.33
C THR A 137 -10.70 14.28 -5.27
N LEU A 138 -10.24 14.60 -4.06
CA LEU A 138 -11.05 15.02 -2.92
C LEU A 138 -10.62 16.42 -2.51
N SER A 139 -11.57 17.35 -2.40
CA SER A 139 -11.29 18.68 -1.90
C SER A 139 -11.15 18.64 -0.37
N VAL A 140 -9.98 19.08 0.11
CA VAL A 140 -9.65 19.17 1.54
C VAL A 140 -9.03 20.53 1.83
N ASP A 141 -9.67 21.31 2.71
CA ASP A 141 -9.21 22.65 3.11
C ASP A 141 -8.96 23.60 1.92
N GLY A 142 -9.73 23.44 0.83
CA GLY A 142 -9.63 24.25 -0.39
C GLY A 142 -8.55 23.80 -1.38
N GLY A 143 -7.84 22.69 -1.12
CA GLY A 143 -6.93 22.05 -2.08
C GLY A 143 -7.48 20.73 -2.61
N ASP A 144 -7.14 20.39 -3.85
CA ASP A 144 -7.49 19.12 -4.48
C ASP A 144 -6.46 18.05 -4.14
N VAL A 145 -6.89 17.03 -3.39
CA VAL A 145 -6.05 15.92 -2.94
C VAL A 145 -6.25 14.73 -3.88
N PRO A 146 -5.20 14.27 -4.59
CA PRO A 146 -5.32 13.09 -5.43
C PRO A 146 -5.46 11.83 -4.58
N ILE A 147 -6.40 10.97 -4.93
CA ILE A 147 -6.71 9.72 -4.24
C ILE A 147 -6.26 8.53 -5.09
N TYR A 148 -5.57 7.58 -4.46
CA TYR A 148 -5.07 6.37 -5.10
C TYR A 148 -5.52 5.13 -4.34
N LEU A 149 -5.60 4.00 -5.03
CA LEU A 149 -5.76 2.68 -4.43
C LEU A 149 -4.61 1.77 -4.85
N ALA A 150 -3.91 1.22 -3.87
CA ALA A 150 -2.76 0.35 -4.05
C ALA A 150 -2.99 -1.06 -3.48
N ARG A 151 -2.30 -2.05 -4.07
CA ARG A 151 -2.29 -3.43 -3.59
C ARG A 151 -0.90 -4.05 -3.59
N GLY A 152 -0.69 -5.06 -2.75
CA GLY A 152 0.53 -5.85 -2.67
C GLY A 152 1.72 -5.06 -2.12
N LEU A 153 1.46 -4.05 -1.27
CA LEU A 153 2.49 -3.18 -0.70
C LEU A 153 3.36 -3.87 0.38
N ASP A 154 3.01 -5.08 0.77
CA ASP A 154 3.82 -5.99 1.60
C ASP A 154 5.05 -6.52 0.85
N ARG A 155 4.97 -6.61 -0.49
CA ARG A 155 6.06 -7.05 -1.35
C ARG A 155 6.91 -5.85 -1.76
N GLU A 156 8.18 -5.86 -1.36
CA GLU A 156 9.13 -4.76 -1.60
C GLU A 156 9.21 -4.34 -3.08
N ARG A 157 9.22 -5.32 -4.00
CA ARG A 157 9.22 -5.06 -5.45
C ARG A 157 8.03 -4.21 -5.89
N PHE A 158 6.82 -4.54 -5.44
CA PHE A 158 5.61 -3.81 -5.82
C PHE A 158 5.53 -2.48 -5.09
N ARG A 159 5.90 -2.44 -3.81
CA ARG A 159 5.98 -1.20 -3.04
C ARG A 159 6.92 -0.18 -3.70
N SER A 160 8.10 -0.60 -4.15
CA SER A 160 9.08 0.26 -4.83
C SER A 160 8.56 0.76 -6.18
N ALA A 161 7.87 -0.09 -6.96
CA ALA A 161 7.25 0.32 -8.21
C ALA A 161 6.14 1.36 -8.00
N VAL A 162 5.26 1.14 -7.01
CA VAL A 162 4.21 2.10 -6.64
C VAL A 162 4.81 3.41 -6.13
N ASP A 163 5.84 3.37 -5.29
CA ASP A 163 6.54 4.57 -4.80
C ASP A 163 7.09 5.40 -5.97
N THR A 164 7.70 4.74 -6.95
CA THR A 164 8.24 5.38 -8.17
C THR A 164 7.14 6.08 -8.96
N GLU A 165 6.00 5.43 -9.19
CA GLU A 165 4.91 6.04 -9.94
C GLU A 165 4.24 7.21 -9.23
N LEU A 166 4.17 7.14 -7.91
CA LEU A 166 3.68 8.25 -7.08
C LEU A 166 4.64 9.44 -7.13
N ARG A 167 5.96 9.21 -7.16
CA ARG A 167 6.96 10.28 -7.32
C ARG A 167 6.92 10.92 -8.71
N ALA A 168 6.64 10.13 -9.74
CA ALA A 168 6.43 10.67 -11.09
C ALA A 168 5.25 11.65 -11.17
N ARG A 169 4.34 11.62 -10.19
CA ARG A 169 3.15 12.48 -10.05
C ARG A 169 3.27 13.53 -8.95
N HIS A 170 4.47 13.89 -8.54
CA HIS A 170 4.71 14.91 -7.51
C HIS A 170 4.06 16.27 -7.83
N ASN A 171 3.86 16.59 -9.11
CA ASN A 171 3.19 17.80 -9.58
C ASN A 171 1.71 17.89 -9.19
N LEU A 172 1.07 16.77 -8.84
CA LEU A 172 -0.31 16.73 -8.34
C LEU A 172 -0.40 17.02 -6.82
N GLY A 173 0.74 17.27 -6.17
CA GLY A 173 0.81 17.55 -4.73
C GLY A 173 0.80 16.29 -3.88
N ILE A 174 0.52 16.48 -2.58
CA ILE A 174 0.43 15.42 -1.58
C ILE A 174 -0.95 14.76 -1.70
N GLY A 175 -0.98 13.46 -1.98
CA GLY A 175 -2.19 12.67 -2.08
C GLY A 175 -2.48 11.77 -0.89
N LEU A 176 -3.52 10.97 -1.05
CA LEU A 176 -3.92 9.89 -0.15
C LEU A 176 -3.90 8.56 -0.91
N VAL A 177 -3.14 7.60 -0.39
CA VAL A 177 -3.06 6.22 -0.91
C VAL A 177 -3.84 5.32 0.04
N LEU A 178 -4.91 4.75 -0.48
CA LEU A 178 -5.69 3.69 0.15
C LEU A 178 -4.99 2.36 -0.17
N GLN A 179 -4.65 1.55 0.84
CA GLN A 179 -4.10 0.22 0.61
C GLN A 179 -5.13 -0.86 0.91
N ALA A 180 -5.21 -1.89 0.07
CA ALA A 180 -6.09 -3.02 0.34
C ALA A 180 -5.58 -3.91 1.47
N GLY A 181 -4.26 -4.07 1.57
CA GLY A 181 -3.60 -4.73 2.69
C GLY A 181 -3.37 -3.81 3.89
N ASN A 182 -2.37 -4.16 4.70
CA ASN A 182 -1.99 -3.42 5.91
C ASN A 182 -0.47 -3.27 6.01
N ALA A 183 0.16 -2.79 4.93
CA ALA A 183 1.59 -2.52 4.93
C ALA A 183 1.93 -1.40 5.91
N LEU A 184 3.09 -1.54 6.55
CA LEU A 184 3.54 -0.65 7.61
C LEU A 184 3.88 0.75 7.06
N GLY A 185 3.71 1.74 7.93
CA GLY A 185 4.11 3.11 7.71
C GLY A 185 2.93 4.05 7.38
N PRO A 186 3.00 5.31 7.80
CA PRO A 186 1.92 6.28 7.59
C PRO A 186 1.97 6.98 6.23
N CYS A 187 3.02 6.75 5.42
CA CYS A 187 3.24 7.42 4.14
C CYS A 187 3.88 6.49 3.10
N LEU A 188 3.61 6.77 1.83
CA LEU A 188 4.26 6.17 0.67
C LEU A 188 4.59 7.29 -0.33
N ALA A 189 5.86 7.43 -0.68
CA ALA A 189 6.39 8.64 -1.30
C ALA A 189 5.88 9.91 -0.58
N ALA A 190 5.37 10.87 -1.35
CA ALA A 190 4.78 12.12 -0.91
C ALA A 190 3.32 12.03 -0.44
N ASN A 191 2.80 10.83 -0.17
CA ASN A 191 1.37 10.61 0.02
C ASN A 191 1.10 9.98 1.38
N VAL A 192 -0.03 10.34 1.98
CA VAL A 192 -0.55 9.70 3.19
C VAL A 192 -0.97 8.27 2.84
N LEU A 193 -0.56 7.27 3.61
CA LEU A 193 -0.93 5.87 3.42
C LEU A 193 -1.93 5.45 4.51
N THR A 194 -3.04 4.81 4.12
CA THR A 194 -4.03 4.30 5.08
C THR A 194 -4.73 3.04 4.56
N PRO A 195 -5.08 2.07 5.43
CA PRO A 195 -5.87 0.91 5.02
C PRO A 195 -7.26 1.32 4.51
N LEU A 196 -7.65 0.81 3.34
CA LEU A 196 -8.98 1.02 2.76
C LEU A 196 -10.08 0.53 3.70
N SER A 197 -9.86 -0.57 4.42
CA SER A 197 -10.78 -1.13 5.41
C SER A 197 -11.21 -0.14 6.47
N ASP A 198 -10.32 0.79 6.84
CA ASP A 198 -10.58 1.76 7.91
C ASP A 198 -11.43 2.94 7.39
N GLN A 199 -11.41 3.16 6.07
CA GLN A 199 -12.03 4.29 5.40
C GLN A 199 -13.39 3.96 4.78
N ILE A 200 -13.82 2.70 4.81
CA ILE A 200 -15.14 2.27 4.36
C ILE A 200 -16.16 2.24 5.50
N ASP A 201 -17.43 2.25 5.13
CA ASP A 201 -18.54 1.93 6.02
C ASP A 201 -18.64 0.40 6.19
N SER A 202 -18.50 -0.08 7.43
CA SER A 202 -18.54 -1.51 7.76
C SER A 202 -19.95 -2.10 7.73
N ASP A 203 -20.98 -1.25 7.74
CA ASP A 203 -22.37 -1.68 7.79
C ASP A 203 -22.93 -1.93 6.37
N GLN A 204 -22.16 -1.56 5.33
CA GLN A 204 -22.50 -1.80 3.94
C GLN A 204 -21.90 -3.12 3.45
N SER A 205 -22.64 -3.83 2.60
CA SER A 205 -22.16 -5.04 1.90
C SER A 205 -21.21 -4.71 0.73
N GLU A 206 -21.03 -3.43 0.42
CA GLU A 206 -20.21 -2.91 -0.68
C GLU A 206 -19.10 -1.97 -0.18
N ILE A 207 -18.14 -1.68 -1.06
CA ILE A 207 -17.05 -0.74 -0.77
C ILE A 207 -17.58 0.71 -0.80
N ALA A 208 -18.11 1.18 0.32
CA ALA A 208 -18.62 2.54 0.49
C ALA A 208 -17.61 3.42 1.23
N LEU A 209 -16.89 4.27 0.50
CA LEU A 209 -15.91 5.21 1.07
C LEU A 209 -16.61 6.31 1.87
N VAL A 210 -16.05 6.65 3.03
CA VAL A 210 -16.56 7.73 3.88
C VAL A 210 -15.66 8.97 3.73
N ALA A 211 -16.13 9.97 2.98
CA ALA A 211 -15.37 11.18 2.66
C ALA A 211 -14.78 11.88 3.90
N ASP A 212 -15.54 11.98 4.99
CA ASP A 212 -15.05 12.62 6.22
C ASP A 212 -13.93 11.85 6.91
N LYS A 213 -13.93 10.50 6.82
CA LYS A 213 -12.81 9.68 7.30
C LYS A 213 -11.55 9.97 6.46
N LEU A 214 -11.68 10.03 5.13
CA LEU A 214 -10.59 10.37 4.20
C LEU A 214 -9.99 11.76 4.49
N ARG A 215 -10.84 12.77 4.67
CA ARG A 215 -10.42 14.14 5.04
C ARG A 215 -9.68 14.15 6.37
N SER A 216 -10.21 13.44 7.37
CA SER A 216 -9.62 13.37 8.72
C SER A 216 -8.24 12.73 8.73
N VAL A 217 -8.06 11.58 8.07
CA VAL A 217 -6.77 10.87 8.02
C VAL A 217 -5.74 11.67 7.22
N PHE A 218 -6.15 12.29 6.11
CA PHE A 218 -5.25 13.15 5.33
C PHE A 218 -4.73 14.33 6.16
N ARG A 219 -5.63 15.09 6.81
CA ARG A 219 -5.23 16.23 7.67
C ARG A 219 -4.25 15.83 8.76
N ARG A 220 -4.41 14.64 9.34
CA ARG A 220 -3.55 14.12 10.41
C ARG A 220 -2.13 13.83 9.94
N HIS A 221 -1.96 13.30 8.74
CA HIS A 221 -0.66 12.79 8.27
C HIS A 221 -0.03 13.60 7.13
N ARG A 222 -0.71 14.64 6.59
CA ARG A 222 -0.19 15.45 5.47
C ARG A 222 1.18 16.08 5.72
N ILE A 223 1.46 16.52 6.95
CA ILE A 223 2.76 17.14 7.31
C ILE A 223 3.88 16.11 7.18
N LEU A 224 3.61 14.87 7.58
CA LEU A 224 4.57 13.78 7.46
C LEU A 224 4.76 13.35 6.00
N ALA A 225 3.67 13.29 5.23
CA ALA A 225 3.70 12.96 3.81
C ALA A 225 4.46 14.01 2.98
N ARG A 226 4.42 15.29 3.37
CA ARG A 226 5.26 16.35 2.76
C ARG A 226 6.75 16.01 2.83
N GLY A 227 7.15 15.31 3.88
CA GLY A 227 8.49 14.72 4.01
C GLY A 227 8.95 13.88 2.83
N GLY A 228 8.04 13.39 1.97
CA GLY A 228 8.34 12.48 0.86
C GLY A 228 8.42 13.10 -0.55
N GLN A 229 8.08 14.38 -0.76
CA GLN A 229 8.02 15.03 -2.08
C GLN A 229 9.39 15.29 -2.70
N ALA A 230 10.25 15.98 -1.97
CA ALA A 230 11.60 16.35 -2.34
C ALA A 230 12.30 16.84 -1.08
N VAL A 231 13.60 17.07 -1.14
CA VAL A 231 14.26 17.81 -0.08
C VAL A 231 13.75 19.26 -0.14
N GLU A 232 13.03 19.69 0.88
CA GLU A 232 12.42 21.02 0.96
C GLU A 232 12.69 21.64 2.34
N LEU A 233 12.94 22.94 2.39
CA LEU A 233 12.94 23.72 3.62
C LEU A 233 11.76 24.69 3.60
N ALA A 234 10.71 24.42 4.39
CA ALA A 234 9.54 25.28 4.44
C ALA A 234 9.62 26.26 5.62
N SER A 235 9.65 27.56 5.32
CA SER A 235 9.69 28.61 6.34
C SER A 235 8.33 28.80 7.02
N THR A 236 8.34 28.87 8.34
CA THR A 236 7.19 29.22 9.19
C THR A 236 7.54 30.48 9.98
N GLY A 237 7.27 31.65 9.39
CA GLY A 237 7.68 32.95 9.92
C GLY A 237 9.15 33.29 9.64
N GLU A 238 9.69 34.31 10.31
CA GLU A 238 11.02 34.87 10.00
C GLU A 238 12.19 34.06 10.57
N ASN A 239 11.96 33.25 11.61
CA ASN A 239 13.05 32.62 12.37
C ASN A 239 12.85 31.11 12.63
N MET A 240 11.93 30.48 11.91
CA MET A 240 11.66 29.05 12.00
C MET A 240 11.41 28.48 10.61
N ALA A 241 11.99 27.32 10.33
CA ALA A 241 11.73 26.56 9.13
C ALA A 241 11.75 25.07 9.45
N THR A 242 11.04 24.25 8.67
CA THR A 242 11.03 22.80 8.82
C THR A 242 11.69 22.19 7.59
N LEU A 243 12.77 21.43 7.81
CA LEU A 243 13.45 20.65 6.78
C LEU A 243 12.69 19.33 6.58
N PHE A 244 12.35 19.02 5.34
CA PHE A 244 11.72 17.79 4.89
C PHE A 244 12.72 17.01 4.04
N VAL A 245 12.99 15.75 4.39
CA VAL A 245 13.89 14.86 3.62
C VAL A 245 13.19 13.54 3.32
N PRO A 246 13.05 13.17 2.03
CA PRO A 246 12.43 11.92 1.60
C PRO A 246 13.02 10.70 2.31
N GLY A 247 12.16 9.89 2.91
CA GLY A 247 12.56 8.66 3.61
C GLY A 247 13.20 8.86 5.00
N LYS A 248 13.49 10.09 5.42
CA LYS A 248 14.06 10.41 6.74
C LYS A 248 13.11 11.16 7.68
N GLY A 249 12.11 11.85 7.12
CA GLY A 249 11.10 12.59 7.87
C GLY A 249 11.36 14.10 7.86
N SER A 250 11.02 14.78 8.96
CA SER A 250 11.14 16.22 9.08
C SER A 250 11.83 16.67 10.37
N ILE A 251 12.49 17.83 10.34
CA ILE A 251 13.11 18.43 11.52
C ILE A 251 12.98 19.95 11.51
N ASP A 252 12.59 20.51 12.66
CA ASP A 252 12.47 21.96 12.83
C ASP A 252 13.83 22.62 13.08
N ILE A 253 14.08 23.69 12.33
CA ILE A 253 15.25 24.53 12.38
C ILE A 253 14.84 25.92 12.85
N ARG A 254 15.46 26.39 13.94
CA ARG A 254 15.24 27.74 14.49
C ARG A 254 16.52 28.54 14.48
N GLY A 255 16.48 29.78 13.99
CA GLY A 255 17.64 30.65 13.85
C GLY A 255 17.94 30.97 12.40
N GLU A 256 17.95 32.25 12.04
CA GLU A 256 18.22 32.78 10.70
C GLU A 256 19.48 32.16 10.06
N ASN A 257 20.61 32.18 10.75
CA ASN A 257 21.86 31.58 10.25
C ASN A 257 21.74 30.07 10.00
N ARG A 258 20.99 29.34 10.84
CA ARG A 258 20.78 27.90 10.66
C ARG A 258 19.91 27.61 9.45
N ILE A 259 18.83 28.39 9.30
CA ILE A 259 17.90 28.28 8.17
C ILE A 259 18.66 28.56 6.88
N ALA A 260 19.45 29.63 6.80
CA ALA A 260 20.23 29.98 5.63
C ALA A 260 21.25 28.89 5.24
N ILE A 261 21.91 28.26 6.22
CA ILE A 261 22.85 27.16 5.95
C ILE A 261 22.13 25.91 5.43
N ILE A 262 20.99 25.53 6.03
CA ILE A 262 20.20 24.40 5.54
C ILE A 262 19.64 24.69 4.16
N GLN A 263 19.17 25.92 3.90
CA GLN A 263 18.69 26.33 2.58
C GLN A 263 19.75 26.12 1.50
N ARG A 264 21.01 26.50 1.76
CA ARG A 264 22.12 26.24 0.83
C ARG A 264 22.32 24.75 0.54
N LEU A 265 22.17 23.88 1.53
CA LEU A 265 22.26 22.43 1.34
C LEU A 265 21.10 21.89 0.52
N VAL A 266 19.88 22.40 0.76
CA VAL A 266 18.69 22.05 -0.02
C VAL A 266 18.84 22.52 -1.48
N ASP A 267 19.29 23.75 -1.70
CA ASP A 267 19.51 24.32 -3.04
C ASP A 267 20.62 23.56 -3.78
N ALA A 268 21.73 23.26 -3.10
CA ALA A 268 22.81 22.46 -3.67
C ALA A 268 22.32 21.07 -4.04
N HIS A 269 21.48 20.44 -3.21
CA HIS A 269 20.91 19.14 -3.49
C HIS A 269 19.97 19.17 -4.72
N ASN A 270 19.06 20.15 -4.78
CA ASN A 270 18.05 20.27 -5.83
C ASN A 270 18.65 20.67 -7.20
N ASN A 271 19.80 21.35 -7.22
CA ASN A 271 20.52 21.70 -8.45
C ASN A 271 21.45 20.56 -8.96
N GLY A 272 21.36 19.38 -8.35
CA GLY A 272 22.19 18.21 -8.62
C GLY A 272 23.08 17.91 -7.41
N PRO A 273 23.16 16.65 -6.91
CA PRO A 273 23.75 16.32 -5.61
C PRO A 273 25.23 16.74 -5.53
N MET A 274 25.45 17.98 -5.10
CA MET A 274 26.76 18.61 -4.96
C MET A 274 27.09 18.74 -3.47
N PRO A 275 28.07 17.97 -2.97
CA PRO A 275 28.58 18.11 -1.61
C PRO A 275 29.17 19.50 -1.39
N MET A 276 28.75 20.17 -0.31
CA MET A 276 29.16 21.53 0.04
C MET A 276 30.23 21.54 1.12
N THR A 277 31.31 22.31 0.94
CA THR A 277 32.32 22.43 2.01
C THR A 277 31.76 23.24 3.19
N THR A 278 32.29 23.01 4.40
CA THR A 278 31.90 23.80 5.58
C THR A 278 32.10 25.30 5.32
N GLY A 279 33.18 25.69 4.64
CA GLY A 279 33.46 27.08 4.28
C GLY A 279 32.39 27.68 3.35
N ASP A 280 31.96 26.94 2.33
CA ASP A 280 30.90 27.40 1.41
C ASP A 280 29.56 27.53 2.12
N LEU A 281 29.27 26.66 3.08
CA LEU A 281 28.04 26.73 3.87
C LEU A 281 27.97 27.98 4.74
N VAL A 282 29.07 28.35 5.39
CA VAL A 282 29.08 29.48 6.34
C VAL A 282 29.42 30.84 5.72
N ARG A 283 29.89 30.86 4.47
CA ARG A 283 30.30 32.09 3.75
C ARG A 283 29.22 33.17 3.82
N GLY A 284 29.55 34.37 4.31
CA GLY A 284 28.62 35.49 4.47
C GLY A 284 27.50 35.29 5.49
N ILE A 285 27.58 34.26 6.35
CA ILE A 285 26.58 33.96 7.39
C ILE A 285 27.25 33.90 8.78
N ALA A 286 28.26 33.04 8.95
CA ALA A 286 28.91 32.79 10.23
C ALA A 286 30.32 32.21 10.03
N GLU A 287 31.18 32.93 9.32
CA GLU A 287 32.48 32.46 8.83
C GLU A 287 33.47 32.07 9.94
N ASP A 288 33.30 32.64 11.13
CA ASP A 288 34.12 32.39 12.32
C ASP A 288 33.62 31.21 13.17
N GLN A 289 32.50 30.58 12.79
CA GLN A 289 31.85 29.54 13.60
C GLN A 289 31.83 28.17 12.91
N SER A 290 32.02 27.11 13.69
CA SER A 290 31.80 25.73 13.23
C SER A 290 30.30 25.41 13.14
N LEU A 291 29.92 24.46 12.26
CA LEU A 291 28.54 23.99 12.16
C LEU A 291 28.00 23.46 13.51
N SER A 292 28.84 22.77 14.30
CA SER A 292 28.45 22.31 15.65
C SER A 292 28.10 23.46 16.60
N ASN A 293 28.77 24.60 16.48
CA ASN A 293 28.50 25.78 17.30
C ASN A 293 27.25 26.52 16.83
N ILE A 294 27.08 26.63 15.50
CA ILE A 294 25.93 27.28 14.87
C ILE A 294 24.65 26.51 15.21
N PHE A 295 24.61 25.20 14.95
CA PHE A 295 23.45 24.36 15.23
C PHE A 295 23.27 24.01 16.71
N LYS A 296 24.32 24.16 17.53
CA LYS A 296 24.46 23.58 18.87
C LYS A 296 24.49 22.05 18.81
N GLN A 297 25.28 21.46 19.71
CA GLN A 297 25.59 20.02 19.70
C GLN A 297 24.35 19.11 19.57
N PRO A 298 23.24 19.30 20.32
CA PRO A 298 22.11 18.37 20.26
C PRO A 298 21.38 18.35 18.92
N LEU A 299 21.20 19.51 18.29
CA LEU A 299 20.56 19.60 16.97
C LEU A 299 21.52 19.11 15.87
N TRP A 300 22.81 19.44 16.01
CA TRP A 300 23.84 18.99 15.08
C TRP A 300 23.96 17.46 15.03
N ASP A 301 23.90 16.79 16.18
CA ASP A 301 23.96 15.34 16.24
C ASP A 301 22.71 14.69 15.61
N LYS A 302 21.51 15.26 15.81
CA LYS A 302 20.29 14.81 15.11
C LYS A 302 20.40 14.97 13.60
N LEU A 303 20.91 16.11 13.13
CA LEU A 303 21.08 16.38 11.70
C LEU A 303 22.02 15.36 11.05
N LYS A 304 23.20 15.09 11.65
CA LYS A 304 24.14 14.08 11.12
C LYS A 304 23.62 12.65 11.20
N ALA A 305 22.80 12.34 12.20
CA ALA A 305 22.28 10.99 12.38
C ALA A 305 21.26 10.60 11.29
N SER A 306 20.52 11.57 10.75
CA SER A 306 19.33 11.26 9.94
C SER A 306 19.14 12.11 8.70
N PHE A 307 19.70 13.32 8.62
CA PHE A 307 19.37 14.30 7.56
C PHE A 307 20.58 14.74 6.72
N LEU A 308 21.80 14.64 7.24
CA LEU A 308 23.04 15.09 6.59
C LEU A 308 24.05 13.94 6.50
N ARG A 309 24.72 13.83 5.35
CA ARG A 309 25.85 12.92 5.14
C ARG A 309 27.13 13.74 4.97
N SER A 310 28.23 13.21 5.48
CA SER A 310 29.57 13.77 5.28
C SER A 310 30.40 12.83 4.41
N LEU A 311 31.10 13.37 3.41
CA LEU A 311 32.05 12.62 2.58
C LEU A 311 33.49 12.61 3.13
N GLY A 312 33.67 13.16 4.34
CA GLY A 312 34.95 13.17 5.05
C GLY A 312 34.77 13.42 6.54
N ALA A 313 35.85 13.55 7.30
CA ALA A 313 35.77 13.76 8.76
C ALA A 313 35.15 15.12 9.17
N LYS A 314 35.13 16.11 8.25
CA LYS A 314 34.64 17.49 8.52
C LYS A 314 33.88 18.08 7.32
N GLY A 315 33.22 17.24 6.52
CA GLY A 315 32.65 17.57 5.22
C GLY A 315 33.52 17.07 4.06
N PRO A 316 33.12 17.33 2.79
CA PRO A 316 31.95 18.11 2.38
C PRO A 316 30.62 17.43 2.74
N TRP A 317 29.58 18.26 2.94
CA TRP A 317 28.27 17.89 3.47
C TRP A 317 27.21 17.89 2.38
N GLU A 318 26.29 16.94 2.46
CA GLU A 318 25.13 16.87 1.58
C GLU A 318 23.90 16.37 2.35
N ILE A 319 22.72 16.54 1.77
CA ILE A 319 21.48 15.98 2.32
C ILE A 319 21.52 14.45 2.18
N ALA A 320 21.23 13.74 3.25
CA ALA A 320 21.19 12.29 3.28
C ALA A 320 19.82 11.78 2.80
N ILE A 321 19.71 11.35 1.54
CA ILE A 321 18.59 10.53 1.07
C ILE A 321 18.88 9.06 1.39
#